data_AF-A0A5S9F276-F1
#
_entry.id   AF-A0A5S9F276-F1
#
_cell.length_a   1.000
_cell.length_b   1.000
_cell.length_c   1.000
_cell.angle_alpha   90.00
_cell.angle_beta   90.00
_cell.angle_gamma   90.00
#
_symmetry.space_group_name_H-M   'P 1'
#
loop_
_entity.id
_entity.type
_entity.pdbx_description
1 polymer ?
#
loop_
_entity_poly.entity_id
_entity_poly.type
_entity_poly.pdbx_seq_one_letter_code
_entity_poly.pdbx_strand_id
1 'polypeptide(L)'
;MAGGFLSGKFTRDNEGSANDRRVKFDFPPVNKEKGYDIVDVMQEIATAREVSVAQVALAWLLHKPGVTSVIIGAKKMSQLQDNLKSVEIEFTEDEMTQLDEVSQLTPEYPNWLNASPSDRMPGQKGWTDM
;
A
#
# COMPACT_ATOMS: atom_id res chain seq x y z
N MET A 1 3.02 2.06 7.03
CA MET A 1 4.11 2.77 6.30
C MET A 1 5.43 1.99 6.16
N ALA A 2 5.52 0.67 6.39
CA ALA A 2 6.76 -0.12 6.19
C ALA A 2 8.05 0.56 6.71
N GLY A 3 8.01 1.05 7.95
CA GLY A 3 9.14 1.73 8.57
C GLY A 3 9.52 3.10 7.99
N GLY A 4 8.70 3.68 7.12
CA GLY A 4 8.91 4.95 6.41
C GLY A 4 9.11 4.78 4.91
N PHE A 5 9.19 3.56 4.40
CA PHE A 5 9.50 3.28 2.99
C PHE A 5 8.43 3.86 2.04
N LEU A 6 7.14 3.61 2.32
CA LEU A 6 6.00 4.10 1.51
C LEU A 6 5.65 5.58 1.76
N SER A 7 6.60 6.41 2.20
CA SER A 7 6.34 7.84 2.44
C SER A 7 6.49 8.72 1.19
N GLY A 8 6.91 8.13 0.06
CA GLY A 8 7.35 8.86 -1.14
C GLY A 8 8.79 9.38 -1.06
N LYS A 9 9.42 9.31 0.12
CA LYS A 9 10.81 9.74 0.29
C LYS A 9 11.82 8.77 -0.33
N PHE A 10 11.52 7.46 -0.29
CA PHE A 10 12.40 6.42 -0.77
C PHE A 10 11.95 6.00 -2.16
N THR A 11 12.76 6.27 -3.17
CA THR A 11 12.53 5.90 -4.57
C THR A 11 13.77 5.17 -5.11
N ARG A 12 13.71 4.69 -6.36
CA ARG A 12 14.89 4.08 -7.01
C ARG A 12 16.08 5.02 -7.07
N ASP A 13 15.81 6.31 -7.27
CA ASP A 13 16.83 7.36 -7.38
C ASP A 13 17.15 8.05 -6.04
N ASN A 14 16.45 7.70 -4.96
CA ASN A 14 16.58 8.34 -3.67
C ASN A 14 16.49 7.33 -2.53
N GLU A 15 17.65 6.97 -1.97
CA GLU A 15 17.74 6.06 -0.82
C GLU A 15 17.48 6.75 0.53
N GLY A 16 17.10 8.03 0.53
CA GLY A 16 16.91 8.84 1.73
C GLY A 16 18.19 9.51 2.24
N SER A 17 18.12 10.11 3.42
CA SER A 17 19.24 10.81 4.04
C SER A 17 19.70 10.14 5.33
N ALA A 18 20.94 10.41 5.75
CA ALA A 18 21.53 9.83 6.96
C ALA A 18 20.71 10.09 8.25
N ASN A 19 19.81 11.07 8.26
CA ASN A 19 18.92 11.34 9.39
C ASN A 19 17.65 10.48 9.44
N ASP A 20 17.36 9.71 8.39
CA ASP A 20 16.18 8.86 8.34
C ASP A 20 16.33 7.62 9.20
N ARG A 21 15.24 7.29 9.89
CA ARG A 21 15.18 6.10 10.76
C ARG A 21 15.50 4.83 9.98
N ARG A 22 15.00 4.71 8.74
CA ARG A 22 15.19 3.53 7.90
C ARG A 22 16.63 3.40 7.40
N VAL A 23 17.29 4.51 7.08
CA VAL A 23 18.72 4.51 6.70
C VAL A 23 19.60 4.07 7.87
N LYS A 24 19.29 4.53 9.10
CA LYS A 24 20.01 4.11 10.31
C LYS A 24 19.67 2.68 10.75
N PHE A 25 18.47 2.21 10.45
CA PHE A 25 17.96 0.91 10.86
C PHE A 25 16.90 0.42 9.86
N ASP A 26 17.32 -0.46 8.95
CA ASP A 26 16.49 -0.97 7.85
C ASP A 26 15.46 -1.98 8.36
N PHE A 27 14.38 -1.47 8.97
CA PHE A 27 13.33 -2.29 9.57
C PHE A 27 11.93 -1.69 9.41
N PRO A 28 10.92 -2.51 9.05
CA PRO A 28 11.01 -3.94 8.77
C PRO A 28 11.78 -4.22 7.45
N PRO A 29 12.37 -5.41 7.30
CA PRO A 29 12.92 -5.84 6.03
C PRO A 29 11.79 -5.86 4.98
N VAL A 30 12.07 -5.35 3.79
CA VAL A 30 11.14 -5.34 2.66
C VAL A 30 11.89 -5.80 1.40
N ASN A 31 11.17 -6.41 0.47
CA ASN A 31 11.68 -6.55 -0.90
C ASN A 31 11.72 -5.15 -1.53
N LYS A 32 12.91 -4.60 -1.74
CA LYS A 32 13.08 -3.22 -2.20
C LYS A 32 12.57 -3.02 -3.62
N GLU A 33 12.88 -3.94 -4.54
CA GLU A 33 12.42 -3.82 -5.94
C GLU A 33 10.90 -3.78 -6.03
N LYS A 34 10.22 -4.75 -5.40
CA LYS A 34 8.74 -4.74 -5.30
C LYS A 34 8.23 -3.49 -4.60
N GLY A 35 8.93 -3.04 -3.56
CA GLY A 35 8.60 -1.80 -2.88
C GLY A 35 8.69 -0.58 -3.80
N TYR A 36 9.71 -0.49 -4.64
CA TYR A 36 9.86 0.58 -5.61
C TYR A 36 8.77 0.53 -6.68
N ASP A 37 8.43 -0.67 -7.19
CA ASP A 37 7.29 -0.83 -8.12
C ASP A 37 6.00 -0.22 -7.53
N ILE A 38 5.73 -0.50 -6.24
CA ILE A 38 4.57 0.05 -5.53
C ILE A 38 4.67 1.57 -5.38
N VAL A 39 5.85 2.10 -5.02
CA VAL A 39 6.05 3.55 -4.87
C VAL A 39 5.87 4.27 -6.20
N ASP A 40 6.33 3.70 -7.31
CA ASP A 40 6.21 4.29 -8.64
C ASP A 40 4.72 4.45 -9.02
N VAL A 41 3.90 3.40 -8.87
CA VAL A 41 2.44 3.47 -9.10
C VAL A 41 1.76 4.47 -8.16
N MET A 42 2.11 4.44 -6.86
CA MET A 42 1.56 5.42 -5.91
C MET A 42 1.95 6.86 -6.26
N GLN A 43 3.14 7.08 -6.84
CA GLN A 43 3.61 8.39 -7.23
C GLN A 43 2.84 8.93 -8.44
N GLU A 44 2.51 8.09 -9.42
CA GLU A 44 1.67 8.45 -10.55
C GLU A 44 0.28 8.93 -10.08
N ILE A 45 -0.38 8.14 -9.23
CA ILE A 45 -1.69 8.47 -8.65
C ILE A 45 -1.60 9.74 -7.79
N ALA A 46 -0.56 9.84 -6.96
CA ALA A 46 -0.33 10.98 -6.09
C ALA A 46 -0.16 12.28 -6.89
N THR A 47 0.60 12.23 -7.98
CA THR A 47 0.81 13.37 -8.88
C THR A 47 -0.49 13.77 -9.59
N ALA A 48 -1.27 12.81 -10.10
CA ALA A 48 -2.53 13.09 -10.79
C ALA A 48 -3.57 13.76 -9.88
N ARG A 49 -3.53 13.43 -8.57
CA ARG A 49 -4.47 13.93 -7.56
C ARG A 49 -3.93 15.09 -6.71
N GLU A 50 -2.69 15.52 -6.95
CA GLU A 50 -2.01 16.55 -6.16
C GLU A 50 -1.94 16.24 -4.65
N VAL A 51 -1.75 14.96 -4.32
CA VAL A 51 -1.64 14.44 -2.94
C VAL A 51 -0.25 13.84 -2.72
N SER A 52 0.06 13.45 -1.47
CA SER A 52 1.31 12.77 -1.15
C SER A 52 1.21 11.25 -1.36
N VAL A 53 2.32 10.59 -1.70
CA VAL A 53 2.41 9.12 -1.73
C VAL A 53 2.01 8.51 -0.39
N ALA A 54 2.31 9.19 0.72
CA ALA A 54 1.90 8.75 2.04
C ALA A 54 0.37 8.74 2.20
N GLN A 55 -0.32 9.74 1.66
CA GLN A 55 -1.78 9.78 1.65
C GLN A 55 -2.35 8.65 0.81
N VAL A 56 -1.82 8.40 -0.40
CA VAL A 56 -2.26 7.27 -1.26
C VAL A 56 -2.09 5.93 -0.54
N ALA A 57 -0.93 5.68 0.08
CA ALA A 57 -0.66 4.43 0.78
C ALA A 57 -1.60 4.19 1.97
N LEU A 58 -1.91 5.25 2.74
CA LEU A 58 -2.82 5.16 3.88
C LEU A 58 -4.28 5.00 3.44
N ALA A 59 -4.69 5.75 2.43
CA ALA A 59 -6.02 5.65 1.84
C ALA A 59 -6.27 4.25 1.29
N TRP A 60 -5.31 3.68 0.54
CA TRP A 60 -5.44 2.33 -0.01
C TRP A 60 -5.72 1.30 1.07
N LEU A 61 -5.02 1.39 2.21
CA LEU A 61 -5.23 0.49 3.33
C LEU A 61 -6.61 0.68 3.98
N LEU A 62 -7.08 1.92 4.10
CA LEU A 62 -8.42 2.23 4.63
C LEU A 62 -9.55 1.66 3.76
N HIS A 63 -9.33 1.50 2.45
CA HIS A 63 -10.32 0.93 1.53
C HIS A 63 -10.34 -0.61 1.55
N LYS A 64 -9.46 -1.27 2.30
CA LYS A 64 -9.42 -2.74 2.32
C LYS A 64 -10.54 -3.37 3.14
N PRO A 65 -11.19 -4.43 2.61
CA PRO A 65 -12.14 -5.20 3.39
C PRO A 65 -11.52 -5.67 4.71
N GLY A 66 -12.23 -5.41 5.81
CA GLY A 66 -11.80 -5.81 7.16
C GLY A 66 -10.86 -4.83 7.86
N VAL A 67 -10.40 -3.76 7.20
CA VAL A 67 -9.65 -2.69 7.87
C VAL A 67 -10.63 -1.69 8.48
N THR A 68 -10.61 -1.55 9.80
CA THR A 68 -11.47 -0.60 10.54
C THR A 68 -10.72 0.65 11.00
N SER A 69 -9.39 0.56 11.10
CA SER A 69 -8.52 1.68 11.52
C SER A 69 -7.09 1.44 11.04
N VAL A 70 -6.35 2.52 10.84
CA VAL A 70 -4.95 2.50 10.44
C VAL A 70 -4.11 3.26 11.47
N ILE A 71 -3.12 2.57 12.05
CA ILE A 71 -2.17 3.18 12.98
C ILE A 71 -1.11 3.95 12.19
N ILE A 72 -1.03 5.26 12.41
CA ILE A 72 -0.04 6.15 11.79
C ILE A 72 0.98 6.63 12.81
N GLY A 73 2.23 6.78 12.36
CA GLY A 73 3.32 7.39 13.12
C GLY A 73 3.85 8.61 12.40
N ALA A 74 4.01 9.72 13.11
CA ALA A 74 4.53 10.98 12.58
C ALA A 74 5.55 11.58 13.55
N LYS A 75 6.65 12.14 13.03
CA LYS A 75 7.66 12.84 13.84
C LYS A 75 7.45 14.34 13.90
N LYS A 76 6.66 14.88 12.98
CA LYS A 76 6.37 16.32 12.83
C LYS A 76 4.88 16.51 12.66
N MET A 77 4.36 17.64 13.14
CA MET A 77 2.94 17.94 13.02
C MET A 77 2.47 18.03 11.57
N SER A 78 3.30 18.55 10.67
CA SER A 78 2.98 18.57 9.23
C SER A 78 2.79 17.19 8.63
N GLN A 79 3.57 16.18 9.05
CA GLN A 79 3.38 14.79 8.62
C GLN A 79 2.07 14.20 9.14
N LEU A 80 1.71 14.52 10.38
CA LEU A 80 0.45 14.06 10.94
C LEU A 80 -0.74 14.68 10.18
N GLN A 81 -0.72 15.99 9.97
CA GLN A 81 -1.74 16.70 9.21
C GLN A 81 -1.86 16.19 7.78
N ASP A 82 -0.74 15.93 7.11
CA ASP A 82 -0.73 15.34 5.78
C ASP A 82 -1.34 13.94 5.78
N ASN A 83 -0.90 13.06 6.68
CA ASN A 83 -1.44 11.70 6.79
C ASN A 83 -2.96 11.68 7.07
N LEU A 84 -3.47 12.62 7.87
CA LEU A 84 -4.89 12.67 8.22
C LEU A 84 -5.79 12.93 7.01
N LYS A 85 -5.32 13.66 6.00
CA LYS A 85 -6.09 13.91 4.76
C LYS A 85 -6.26 12.66 3.89
N SER A 86 -5.58 11.55 4.20
CA SER A 86 -5.79 10.28 3.48
C SER A 86 -7.23 9.78 3.54
N VAL A 87 -8.01 10.18 4.56
CA VAL A 87 -9.43 9.81 4.69
C VAL A 87 -10.34 10.49 3.66
N GLU A 88 -9.84 11.49 2.95
CA GLU A 88 -10.61 12.25 1.94
C GLU A 88 -10.43 11.67 0.52
N ILE A 89 -9.54 10.67 0.35
CA ILE A 89 -9.24 10.08 -0.95
C ILE A 89 -10.25 8.97 -1.25
N GLU A 90 -11.01 9.12 -2.33
CA GLU A 90 -11.83 8.07 -2.93
C GLU A 90 -11.17 7.64 -4.25
N PHE A 91 -10.83 6.36 -4.37
CA PHE A 91 -10.18 5.81 -5.57
C PHE A 91 -11.18 5.48 -6.67
N THR A 92 -10.75 5.62 -7.91
CA THR A 92 -11.46 5.00 -9.04
C THR A 92 -11.23 3.48 -9.03
N GLU A 93 -12.05 2.73 -9.76
CA GLU A 93 -11.84 1.29 -9.94
C GLU A 93 -10.48 0.98 -10.57
N ASP A 94 -10.05 1.79 -11.55
CA ASP A 94 -8.76 1.62 -12.22
C ASP A 94 -7.58 1.85 -11.27
N GLU A 95 -7.62 2.90 -10.44
CA GLU A 95 -6.57 3.18 -9.45
C GLU A 95 -6.49 2.09 -8.39
N MET A 96 -7.64 1.63 -7.89
CA MET A 96 -7.68 0.52 -6.93
C MET A 96 -7.11 -0.76 -7.55
N THR A 97 -7.45 -1.05 -8.81
CA THR A 97 -6.93 -2.22 -9.54
C THR A 97 -5.42 -2.14 -9.70
N GLN A 98 -4.88 -0.99 -10.12
CA GLN A 98 -3.43 -0.79 -10.25
C GLN A 98 -2.69 -1.00 -8.93
N LEU A 99 -3.22 -0.42 -7.83
CA LEU A 99 -2.62 -0.58 -6.50
C LEU A 99 -2.70 -2.03 -6.01
N ASP A 100 -3.75 -2.76 -6.35
CA ASP A 100 -3.95 -4.14 -5.93
C ASP A 100 -3.01 -5.10 -6.67
N GLU A 101 -2.91 -4.95 -7.98
CA GLU A 101 -2.01 -5.74 -8.82
C GLU A 101 -0.53 -5.50 -8.43
N VAL A 102 -0.12 -4.23 -8.29
CA VAL A 102 1.27 -3.91 -7.96
C VAL A 102 1.64 -4.33 -6.54
N SER A 103 0.67 -4.38 -5.61
CA SER A 103 0.92 -4.79 -4.22
C SER A 103 0.74 -6.30 -3.97
N GLN A 104 0.16 -7.03 -4.92
CA GLN A 104 -0.11 -8.46 -4.78
C GLN A 104 1.19 -9.24 -4.50
N LEU A 105 1.13 -10.06 -3.44
CA LEU A 105 2.20 -10.98 -3.09
C LEU A 105 2.13 -12.23 -3.98
N THR A 106 3.29 -12.79 -4.29
CA THR A 106 3.38 -14.11 -4.92
C THR A 106 2.69 -15.14 -3.99
N PRO A 107 1.77 -15.97 -4.52
CA PRO A 107 1.13 -16.99 -3.71
C PRO A 107 2.14 -17.95 -3.10
N GLU A 108 2.11 -18.07 -1.77
CA GLU A 108 2.95 -19.03 -1.06
C GLU A 108 2.51 -20.48 -1.32
N TYR A 109 3.38 -21.45 -1.07
CA TYR A 109 2.97 -22.87 -1.06
C TYR A 109 1.98 -23.13 0.11
N PRO A 110 0.86 -23.84 -0.09
CA PRO A 110 0.35 -24.45 -1.32
C PRO A 110 -0.64 -23.57 -2.11
N ASN A 111 -0.86 -22.32 -1.72
CA ASN A 111 -1.86 -21.41 -2.32
C ASN A 111 -1.66 -21.14 -3.81
N TRP A 112 -0.44 -21.26 -4.35
CA TRP A 112 -0.19 -21.26 -5.80
C TRP A 112 -0.99 -22.33 -6.57
N LEU A 113 -1.31 -23.48 -5.96
CA LEU A 113 -2.18 -24.50 -6.56
C LEU A 113 -3.62 -23.98 -6.75
N ASN A 114 -4.04 -23.04 -5.91
CA ASN A 114 -5.36 -22.41 -5.97
C ASN A 114 -5.38 -21.15 -6.83
N ALA A 115 -4.24 -20.72 -7.37
CA ALA A 115 -4.15 -19.55 -8.26
C ALA A 115 -4.62 -19.86 -9.70
N SER A 116 -5.00 -21.13 -10.00
CA SER A 116 -5.64 -21.52 -11.25
C SER A 116 -7.18 -21.43 -11.10
N PRO A 117 -7.94 -21.00 -12.13
CA PRO A 117 -9.36 -20.71 -11.98
C PRO A 117 -10.21 -21.92 -11.56
N SER A 118 -11.10 -21.64 -10.60
CA SER A 118 -12.45 -22.21 -10.39
C SER A 118 -12.58 -23.70 -10.09
N ASP A 119 -12.80 -24.03 -8.80
CA ASP A 119 -13.84 -24.96 -8.30
C ASP A 119 -13.57 -25.45 -6.87
N ARG A 120 -12.42 -25.12 -6.30
CA ARG A 120 -11.95 -25.74 -5.04
C ARG A 120 -11.98 -24.85 -3.81
N MET A 121 -12.54 -23.65 -3.89
CA MET A 121 -12.73 -22.78 -2.72
C MET A 121 -14.19 -22.86 -2.24
N PRO A 122 -14.49 -23.63 -1.18
CA PRO A 122 -15.83 -23.66 -0.61
C PRO A 122 -16.12 -22.31 0.06
N GLY A 123 -17.22 -21.64 -0.33
CA GLY A 123 -17.70 -20.43 0.35
C GLY A 123 -17.92 -19.18 -0.51
N GLN A 124 -17.64 -19.20 -1.82
CA GLN A 124 -17.95 -18.06 -2.71
C GLN A 124 -19.41 -17.98 -3.20
N LYS A 125 -20.25 -18.99 -2.92
CA LYS A 125 -21.71 -18.86 -3.10
C LYS A 125 -22.27 -18.13 -1.89
N GLY A 126 -22.66 -16.87 -2.08
CA GLY A 126 -23.36 -16.08 -1.06
C GLY A 126 -24.65 -16.77 -0.61
N TRP A 127 -24.99 -16.59 0.66
CA TRP A 127 -26.23 -17.09 1.28
C TRP A 127 -27.51 -16.47 0.70
N THR A 128 -27.42 -15.60 -0.31
CA THR A 128 -28.53 -14.85 -0.90
C THR A 128 -29.30 -15.58 -2.00
N ASP A 129 -28.93 -16.81 -2.35
CA ASP A 129 -29.60 -17.62 -3.38
C ASP A 129 -30.47 -18.78 -2.81
N MET A 130 -30.99 -18.64 -1.59
CA MET A 130 -31.97 -19.59 -1.01
C MET A 130 -33.32 -18.93 -0.76
#